data_AF-A0A286E8F3-F1
#
_entry.id   AF-A0A286E8F3-F1
#
_cell.length_a   1.000
_cell.length_b   1.000
_cell.length_c   1.000
_cell.angle_alpha   90.00
_cell.angle_beta   90.00
_cell.angle_gamma   90.00
#
_symmetry.space_group_name_H-M   'P 1'
#
loop_
_entity.id
_entity.type
_entity.pdbx_description
1 polymer ?
#
loop_
_entity_poly.entity_id
_entity_poly.type
_entity_poly.pdbx_seq_one_letter_code
_entity_poly.pdbx_strand_id
1 'polypeptide(L)'
;MNTGSETQMGIIPPLFCIKCGLEHRLPILIMTAITEQAIQDCMTQIRQKQEPHHSLEIQKYAQLRLMDFAPLLGEWGIDDPKNTPKAKPLPNVAQAFQAAELSAEQKSKLLNYLQQAAKQGSTTAMLYLAYAYAVGKFIAQNPTKAVECARIALKHQDYRAARLLGEMLAFAPALASDVLQNDVQIAAQNWVKTHPKLAQNAEQIPQLITQYLHNPIVAKFVAKQKLQQAKTMGSPIADQRIRGLSMIGVLSSSQPARQYQSIENWLENQLAAAHMPIESDDDMMILPEHMPLMVQEDDDVPVWHKAAIVGGFLLSGAMITLLIIRFLVK
;
A
#
# COMPACT_ATOMS: atom_id res chain seq x y z
N MET A 1 4.13 13.91 -58.66
CA MET A 1 2.74 13.65 -58.23
C MET A 1 2.76 12.45 -57.29
N ASN A 2 2.22 12.63 -56.08
CA ASN A 2 1.66 11.65 -55.13
C ASN A 2 2.02 10.16 -55.29
N THR A 3 2.55 9.50 -54.26
CA THR A 3 1.78 8.79 -53.20
C THR A 3 2.73 7.97 -52.28
N GLY A 4 2.29 7.75 -51.05
CA GLY A 4 3.05 7.23 -49.91
C GLY A 4 3.54 5.77 -49.97
N SER A 5 4.33 5.41 -48.98
CA SER A 5 4.31 4.08 -48.38
C SER A 5 4.76 4.14 -46.92
N GLU A 6 3.87 3.65 -46.06
CA GLU A 6 4.02 3.47 -44.63
C GLU A 6 5.02 2.34 -44.35
N THR A 7 5.98 2.57 -43.46
CA THR A 7 6.81 1.51 -42.89
C THR A 7 6.05 0.82 -41.76
N GLN A 8 5.42 -0.30 -42.08
CA GLN A 8 4.90 -1.26 -41.10
C GLN A 8 6.05 -1.89 -40.32
N MET A 9 6.00 -1.72 -38.99
CA MET A 9 6.87 -2.38 -38.03
C MET A 9 6.36 -3.81 -37.82
N GLY A 10 7.24 -4.80 -37.99
CA GLY A 10 6.92 -6.22 -38.03
C GLY A 10 6.22 -6.74 -36.76
N ILE A 11 5.08 -7.39 -36.99
CA ILE A 11 4.35 -8.20 -36.00
C ILE A 11 4.97 -9.60 -36.00
N ILE A 12 5.47 -10.05 -34.86
CA ILE A 12 5.88 -11.43 -34.61
C ILE A 12 4.60 -12.28 -34.40
N PRO A 13 4.37 -13.36 -35.17
CA PRO A 13 3.17 -14.17 -34.99
C PRO A 13 3.32 -15.14 -33.80
N PRO A 14 2.24 -15.45 -33.05
CA PRO A 14 2.28 -16.50 -32.04
C PRO A 14 2.29 -17.89 -32.68
N LEU A 15 3.14 -18.78 -32.15
CA LEU A 15 3.24 -20.19 -32.51
C LEU A 15 1.89 -20.89 -32.29
N PHE A 16 1.20 -21.21 -33.38
CA PHE A 16 0.04 -22.09 -33.37
C PHE A 16 0.50 -23.56 -33.28
N CYS A 17 0.22 -24.22 -32.17
CA CYS A 17 0.40 -25.67 -32.04
C CYS A 17 -0.79 -26.37 -32.71
N ILE A 18 -0.63 -26.76 -33.98
CA ILE A 18 -1.63 -27.51 -34.76
C ILE A 18 -1.55 -28.99 -34.36
N LYS A 19 -2.12 -29.39 -33.21
CA LYS A 19 -2.43 -30.81 -32.91
C LYS A 19 -3.25 -31.04 -31.63
N CYS A 20 -4.42 -30.41 -31.49
CA CYS A 20 -5.53 -31.00 -30.72
C CYS A 20 -6.81 -30.19 -30.95
N GLY A 21 -7.74 -30.76 -31.72
CA GLY A 21 -9.09 -30.23 -31.89
C GLY A 21 -9.99 -30.67 -30.73
N LEU A 22 -9.87 -30.00 -29.58
CA LEU A 22 -10.81 -30.11 -28.47
C LEU A 22 -11.08 -28.70 -27.93
N GLU A 23 -12.32 -28.26 -28.11
CA GLU A 23 -12.87 -27.03 -27.56
C GLU A 23 -12.97 -27.13 -26.03
N HIS A 24 -11.86 -26.90 -25.34
CA HIS A 24 -11.91 -26.50 -23.94
C HIS A 24 -11.79 -24.98 -23.89
N ARG A 25 -12.94 -24.31 -23.65
CA ARG A 25 -12.99 -22.94 -23.13
C ARG A 25 -12.26 -22.92 -21.77
N LEU A 26 -10.95 -22.78 -21.81
CA LEU A 26 -10.19 -22.29 -20.68
C LEU A 26 -10.48 -20.79 -20.59
N PRO A 27 -10.86 -20.25 -19.41
CA PRO A 27 -10.95 -18.81 -19.25
C PRO A 27 -9.54 -18.27 -19.47
N ILE A 28 -9.36 -17.56 -20.58
CA ILE A 28 -8.20 -16.72 -20.81
C ILE A 28 -8.12 -15.84 -19.57
N LEU A 29 -7.11 -16.05 -18.73
CA LEU A 29 -6.65 -15.10 -17.74
C LEU A 29 -6.35 -13.82 -18.53
N ILE A 30 -7.35 -12.96 -18.65
CA ILE A 30 -7.16 -11.63 -19.19
C ILE A 30 -6.19 -10.99 -18.21
N MET A 31 -4.91 -10.88 -18.58
CA MET A 31 -4.05 -9.84 -18.05
C MET A 31 -4.80 -8.55 -18.33
N THR A 32 -5.65 -8.12 -17.39
CA THR A 32 -6.43 -6.90 -17.55
C THR A 32 -5.42 -5.78 -17.57
N ALA A 33 -5.11 -5.29 -18.76
CA ALA A 33 -4.31 -4.09 -18.92
C ALA A 33 -4.90 -3.02 -17.99
N ILE A 34 -4.04 -2.27 -17.31
CA ILE A 34 -4.48 -1.17 -16.46
C ILE A 34 -5.12 -0.13 -17.39
N THR A 35 -6.46 -0.13 -17.45
CA THR A 35 -7.23 0.78 -18.30
C THR A 35 -7.88 1.86 -17.43
N GLU A 36 -8.04 3.04 -18.03
CA GLU A 36 -8.73 4.15 -17.37
C GLU A 36 -10.16 3.77 -16.97
N GLN A 37 -10.86 3.01 -17.81
CA GLN A 37 -12.22 2.52 -17.53
C GLN A 37 -12.23 1.63 -16.27
N ALA A 38 -11.33 0.65 -16.17
CA ALA A 38 -11.29 -0.24 -15.02
C ALA A 38 -10.95 0.51 -13.72
N ILE A 39 -10.10 1.55 -13.79
CA ILE A 39 -9.82 2.39 -12.63
C ILE A 39 -11.07 3.17 -12.20
N GLN A 40 -11.80 3.78 -13.15
CA GLN A 40 -13.03 4.51 -12.84
C GLN A 40 -14.10 3.59 -12.26
N ASP A 41 -14.31 2.42 -12.85
CA ASP A 41 -15.25 1.42 -12.35
C ASP A 41 -14.88 0.99 -10.91
N CYS A 42 -13.61 0.68 -10.66
CA CYS A 42 -13.11 0.37 -9.32
C CYS A 42 -13.32 1.54 -8.34
N MET A 43 -13.10 2.78 -8.76
CA MET A 43 -13.37 3.96 -7.92
C MET A 43 -14.85 4.09 -7.58
N THR A 44 -15.75 3.79 -8.51
CA THR A 44 -17.20 3.82 -8.25
C THR A 44 -17.61 2.76 -7.23
N GLN A 45 -17.07 1.53 -7.33
CA GLN A 45 -17.30 0.45 -6.37
C GLN A 45 -16.86 0.86 -4.96
N ILE A 46 -15.65 1.41 -4.82
CA ILE A 46 -15.11 1.86 -3.54
C ILE A 46 -15.99 2.98 -2.93
N ARG A 47 -16.43 3.95 -3.73
CA ARG A 47 -17.34 5.03 -3.25
C ARG A 47 -18.69 4.50 -2.78
N GLN A 48 -19.19 3.44 -3.42
CA GLN A 48 -20.43 2.76 -3.06
C GLN A 48 -20.25 1.80 -1.87
N LYS A 49 -19.05 1.74 -1.26
CA LYS A 49 -18.69 0.80 -0.19
C LYS A 49 -18.88 -0.67 -0.57
N GLN A 50 -18.73 -0.97 -1.85
CA GLN A 50 -18.70 -2.35 -2.36
C GLN A 50 -17.27 -2.87 -2.34
N GLU A 51 -17.12 -4.19 -2.19
CA GLU A 51 -15.81 -4.82 -2.35
C GLU A 51 -15.39 -4.75 -3.82
N PRO A 52 -14.22 -4.17 -4.14
CA PRO A 52 -13.82 -3.98 -5.51
C PRO A 52 -13.44 -5.33 -6.18
N HIS A 53 -14.11 -5.66 -7.29
CA HIS A 53 -13.87 -6.88 -8.06
C HIS A 53 -12.77 -6.71 -9.12
N HIS A 54 -11.68 -6.03 -8.77
CA HIS A 54 -10.55 -5.76 -9.65
C HIS A 54 -9.23 -6.23 -9.04
N SER A 55 -8.20 -6.37 -9.85
CA SER A 55 -6.86 -6.74 -9.38
C SER A 55 -6.31 -5.71 -8.38
N LEU A 56 -5.43 -6.15 -7.48
CA LEU A 56 -4.79 -5.28 -6.48
C LEU A 56 -4.07 -4.08 -7.12
N GLU A 57 -3.52 -4.26 -8.32
CA GLU A 57 -2.93 -3.17 -9.11
C GLU A 57 -3.96 -2.10 -9.52
N ILE A 58 -5.14 -2.49 -9.99
CA ILE A 58 -6.19 -1.52 -10.34
C ILE A 58 -6.73 -0.84 -9.06
N GLN A 59 -6.90 -1.60 -7.99
CA GLN A 59 -7.33 -1.06 -6.69
C GLN A 59 -6.34 -0.01 -6.17
N LYS A 60 -5.02 -0.27 -6.27
CA LYS A 60 -3.96 0.70 -5.93
C LYS A 60 -4.16 2.02 -6.66
N TYR A 61 -4.36 1.98 -7.98
CA TYR A 61 -4.55 3.18 -8.79
C TYR A 61 -5.82 3.95 -8.38
N ALA A 62 -6.92 3.23 -8.15
CA ALA A 62 -8.19 3.79 -7.72
C ALA A 62 -8.11 4.43 -6.32
N GLN A 63 -7.53 3.72 -5.34
CA GLN A 63 -7.36 4.19 -3.96
C GLN A 63 -6.51 5.47 -3.89
N LEU A 64 -5.40 5.52 -4.64
CA LEU A 64 -4.57 6.72 -4.72
C LEU A 64 -5.34 7.92 -5.30
N ARG A 65 -6.24 7.73 -6.26
CA ARG A 65 -7.06 8.82 -6.80
C ARG A 65 -8.17 9.30 -5.87
N LEU A 66 -8.65 8.41 -4.99
CA LEU A 66 -9.72 8.71 -4.03
C LEU A 66 -9.21 9.38 -2.76
N MET A 67 -7.91 9.28 -2.47
CA MET A 67 -7.32 9.85 -1.27
C MET A 67 -7.37 11.38 -1.28
N ASP A 68 -7.74 11.96 -0.14
CA ASP A 68 -7.68 13.41 0.07
C ASP A 68 -6.27 13.86 0.45
N PHE A 69 -5.55 14.39 -0.54
CA PHE A 69 -4.23 15.00 -0.36
C PHE A 69 -4.29 16.51 -0.07
N ALA A 70 -5.48 17.12 0.04
CA ALA A 70 -5.59 18.57 0.27
C ALA A 70 -4.80 19.05 1.52
N PRO A 71 -4.79 18.31 2.65
CA PRO A 71 -3.97 18.69 3.81
C PRO A 71 -2.46 18.74 3.51
N LEU A 72 -1.96 17.81 2.68
CA LEU A 72 -0.55 17.76 2.28
C LEU A 72 -0.19 18.94 1.39
N LEU A 73 -1.02 19.21 0.37
CA LEU A 73 -0.79 20.30 -0.59
C LEU A 73 -0.87 21.68 0.07
N GLY A 74 -1.78 21.85 1.03
CA GLY A 74 -1.89 23.09 1.80
C GLY A 74 -0.60 23.45 2.53
N GLU A 75 0.06 22.47 3.16
CA GLU A 75 1.33 22.69 3.85
C GLU A 75 2.47 23.06 2.89
N TRP A 76 2.55 22.43 1.72
CA TRP A 76 3.67 22.63 0.79
C TRP A 76 3.66 24.00 0.11
N GLY A 77 2.53 24.71 0.16
CA GLY A 77 2.40 26.09 -0.33
C GLY A 77 2.78 27.16 0.68
N ILE A 78 2.91 26.82 1.96
CA ILE A 78 3.17 27.78 3.05
C ILE A 78 4.67 27.87 3.31
N ASP A 79 5.19 29.09 3.35
CA ASP A 79 6.56 29.37 3.78
C ASP A 79 6.63 29.45 5.32
N ASP A 80 6.67 28.28 5.96
CA ASP A 80 6.88 28.17 7.41
C ASP A 80 8.19 27.43 7.69
N PRO A 81 9.21 28.10 8.28
CA PRO A 81 10.46 27.47 8.68
C PRO A 81 10.30 26.24 9.58
N LYS A 82 9.18 26.13 10.32
CA LYS A 82 8.85 24.96 11.16
C LYS A 82 8.40 23.75 10.33
N ASN A 83 7.79 23.98 9.17
CA ASN A 83 7.30 22.94 8.27
C ASN A 83 8.31 22.60 7.16
N THR A 84 9.19 23.52 6.79
CA THR A 84 10.14 23.29 5.69
C THR A 84 11.53 23.85 6.00
N PRO A 85 12.22 23.35 7.04
CA PRO A 85 13.49 23.93 7.50
C PRO A 85 14.61 23.90 6.45
N LYS A 86 14.52 23.02 5.44
CA LYS A 86 15.51 22.85 4.38
C LYS A 86 14.97 22.99 2.95
N ALA A 87 13.67 23.20 2.78
CA ALA A 87 13.03 23.16 1.46
C ALA A 87 12.27 24.45 1.17
N LYS A 88 12.45 24.98 -0.05
CA LYS A 88 11.75 26.21 -0.47
C LYS A 88 10.32 25.86 -0.90
N PRO A 89 9.28 26.53 -0.38
CA PRO A 89 7.92 26.33 -0.84
C PRO A 89 7.75 26.84 -2.28
N LEU A 90 6.74 26.33 -2.96
CA LEU A 90 6.37 26.73 -4.32
C LEU A 90 4.90 27.18 -4.33
N PRO A 91 4.59 28.40 -3.86
CA PRO A 91 3.20 28.82 -3.63
C PRO A 91 2.36 28.87 -4.92
N ASN A 92 2.94 29.32 -6.03
CA ASN A 92 2.24 29.32 -7.34
C ASN A 92 1.93 27.90 -7.83
N VAL A 93 2.82 26.94 -7.52
CA VAL A 93 2.57 25.53 -7.81
C VAL A 93 1.44 25.02 -6.91
N ALA A 94 1.48 25.33 -5.61
CA ALA A 94 0.41 24.95 -4.67
C ALA A 94 -0.96 25.43 -5.16
N GLN A 95 -1.05 26.69 -5.55
CA GLN A 95 -2.28 27.27 -6.11
C GLN A 95 -2.71 26.56 -7.39
N ALA A 96 -1.78 26.27 -8.31
CA ALA A 96 -2.08 25.52 -9.53
C ALA A 96 -2.60 24.10 -9.24
N PHE A 97 -2.09 23.45 -8.20
CA PHE A 97 -2.55 22.13 -7.75
C PHE A 97 -3.88 22.17 -6.99
N GLN A 98 -4.27 23.31 -6.42
CA GLN A 98 -5.59 23.51 -5.81
C GLN A 98 -6.64 23.99 -6.83
N ALA A 99 -6.21 24.53 -7.97
CA ALA A 99 -7.12 24.94 -9.03
C ALA A 99 -7.93 23.75 -9.58
N ALA A 100 -9.21 24.02 -9.87
CA ALA A 100 -10.14 23.05 -10.44
C ALA A 100 -9.69 22.62 -11.84
N GLU A 101 -9.29 23.57 -12.69
CA GLU A 101 -8.86 23.31 -14.05
C GLU A 101 -7.66 24.18 -14.47
N LEU A 102 -6.83 23.61 -15.34
CA LEU A 102 -5.72 24.28 -16.03
C LEU A 102 -5.79 23.92 -17.52
N SER A 103 -5.44 24.86 -18.39
CA SER A 103 -5.30 24.59 -19.81
C SER A 103 -4.19 23.57 -20.09
N ALA A 104 -4.22 22.90 -21.24
CA ALA A 104 -3.17 21.95 -21.63
C ALA A 104 -1.78 22.61 -21.65
N GLU A 105 -1.70 23.86 -22.10
CA GLU A 105 -0.46 24.64 -22.11
C GLU A 105 0.04 24.93 -20.68
N GLN A 106 -0.85 25.34 -19.78
CA GLN A 106 -0.51 25.58 -18.38
C GLN A 106 -0.03 24.31 -17.68
N LYS A 107 -0.71 23.17 -17.91
CA LYS A 107 -0.30 21.85 -17.40
C LYS A 107 1.12 21.50 -17.87
N SER A 108 1.39 21.65 -19.16
CA SER A 108 2.72 21.39 -19.75
C SER A 108 3.80 22.29 -19.14
N LYS A 109 3.56 23.61 -19.05
CA LYS A 109 4.50 24.55 -18.43
C LYS A 109 4.77 24.22 -16.96
N LEU A 110 3.74 23.89 -16.19
CA LEU A 110 3.84 23.51 -14.78
C LEU A 110 4.71 22.26 -14.60
N LEU A 111 4.46 21.21 -15.38
CA LEU A 111 5.22 19.97 -15.30
C LEU A 111 6.68 20.16 -15.73
N ASN A 112 6.94 20.94 -16.79
CA ASN A 112 8.29 21.28 -17.22
C ASN A 112 9.05 22.05 -16.14
N TYR A 113 8.41 23.04 -15.52
CA TYR A 113 8.99 23.79 -14.41
C TYR A 113 9.33 22.86 -13.23
N LEU A 114 8.40 22.00 -12.81
CA LEU A 114 8.62 21.05 -11.73
C LEU A 114 9.77 20.08 -12.02
N GLN A 115 9.86 19.55 -13.24
CA GLN A 115 10.95 18.66 -13.64
C GLN A 115 12.30 19.37 -13.62
N GLN A 116 12.38 20.62 -14.07
CA GLN A 116 13.61 21.41 -14.02
C GLN A 116 14.01 21.72 -12.58
N ALA A 117 13.07 22.15 -11.74
CA ALA A 117 13.33 22.42 -10.33
C ALA A 117 13.77 21.16 -9.57
N ALA A 118 13.14 20.01 -9.83
CA ALA A 118 13.53 18.72 -9.26
C ALA A 118 14.95 18.32 -9.69
N LYS A 119 15.32 18.52 -10.96
CA LYS A 119 16.70 18.30 -11.45
C LYS A 119 17.72 19.21 -10.76
N GLN A 120 17.31 20.41 -10.34
CA GLN A 120 18.14 21.33 -9.56
C GLN A 120 18.15 21.02 -8.05
N GLY A 121 17.53 19.91 -7.61
CA GLY A 121 17.54 19.48 -6.22
C GLY A 121 16.38 20.03 -5.37
N SER A 122 15.35 20.65 -5.98
CA SER A 122 14.17 21.08 -5.23
C SER A 122 13.33 19.89 -4.78
N THR A 123 13.42 19.56 -3.49
CA THR A 123 12.61 18.50 -2.88
C THR A 123 11.12 18.81 -2.90
N THR A 124 10.74 20.07 -2.77
CA THR A 124 9.34 20.51 -2.95
C THR A 124 8.83 20.18 -4.34
N ALA A 125 9.62 20.41 -5.39
CA ALA A 125 9.23 20.05 -6.75
C ALA A 125 9.12 18.53 -6.93
N MET A 126 10.05 17.76 -6.34
CA MET A 126 9.97 16.30 -6.33
C MET A 126 8.70 15.79 -5.64
N LEU A 127 8.24 16.43 -4.56
CA LEU A 127 7.00 16.07 -3.86
C LEU A 127 5.76 16.35 -4.72
N TYR A 128 5.70 17.51 -5.39
CA TYR A 128 4.61 17.79 -6.34
C TYR A 128 4.60 16.81 -7.52
N LEU A 129 5.76 16.43 -8.05
CA LEU A 129 5.85 15.38 -9.07
C LEU A 129 5.41 14.03 -8.53
N ALA A 130 5.82 13.68 -7.31
CA ALA A 130 5.41 12.44 -6.66
C ALA A 130 3.89 12.37 -6.52
N TYR A 131 3.27 13.44 -6.02
CA TYR A 131 1.82 13.56 -5.94
C TYR A 131 1.15 13.48 -7.33
N ALA A 132 1.65 14.23 -8.31
CA ALA A 132 1.11 14.24 -9.67
C ALA A 132 1.12 12.84 -10.29
N TYR A 133 2.21 12.10 -10.12
CA TYR A 133 2.32 10.71 -10.55
C TYR A 133 1.45 9.76 -9.72
N ALA A 134 1.30 9.98 -8.41
CA ALA A 134 0.52 9.11 -7.52
C ALA A 134 -0.96 9.10 -7.91
N VAL A 135 -1.53 10.28 -8.19
CA VAL A 135 -2.96 10.42 -8.47
C VAL A 135 -3.28 10.60 -9.96
N GLY A 136 -2.27 10.82 -10.80
CA GLY A 136 -2.48 11.16 -12.22
C GLY A 136 -2.98 12.58 -12.45
N LYS A 137 -2.64 13.55 -11.58
CA LYS A 137 -3.03 14.95 -11.77
C LYS A 137 -2.07 15.63 -12.72
N PHE A 138 -2.60 16.17 -13.83
CA PHE A 138 -1.87 16.83 -14.92
C PHE A 138 -0.96 15.93 -15.77
N ILE A 139 -0.56 14.77 -15.26
CA ILE A 139 0.28 13.77 -15.91
C ILE A 139 -0.35 12.37 -15.77
N ALA A 140 0.01 11.43 -16.64
CA ALA A 140 -0.44 10.04 -16.51
C ALA A 140 -0.01 9.45 -15.16
N GLN A 141 -0.93 8.74 -14.50
CA GLN A 141 -0.68 8.11 -13.20
C GLN A 141 0.42 7.05 -13.31
N ASN A 142 1.37 7.10 -12.39
CA ASN A 142 2.47 6.14 -12.29
C ASN A 142 2.94 6.05 -10.82
N PRO A 143 2.34 5.16 -10.00
CA PRO A 143 2.68 5.03 -8.60
C PRO A 143 4.16 4.70 -8.35
N THR A 144 4.79 3.91 -9.22
CA THR A 144 6.22 3.58 -9.12
C THR A 144 7.10 4.83 -9.23
N LYS A 145 6.87 5.69 -10.23
CA LYS A 145 7.57 6.99 -10.36
C LYS A 145 7.25 7.92 -9.19
N ALA A 146 6.04 7.86 -8.64
CA ALA A 146 5.71 8.63 -7.45
C ALA A 146 6.58 8.24 -6.25
N VAL A 147 6.74 6.93 -6.02
CA VAL A 147 7.59 6.38 -4.98
C VAL A 147 9.06 6.76 -5.20
N GLU A 148 9.56 6.69 -6.43
CA GLU A 148 10.93 7.13 -6.76
C GLU A 148 11.15 8.61 -6.43
N CYS A 149 10.26 9.49 -6.86
CA CYS A 149 10.36 10.93 -6.59
C CYS A 149 10.35 11.20 -5.07
N ALA A 150 9.47 10.53 -4.32
CA ALA A 150 9.41 10.65 -2.87
C ALA A 150 10.66 10.07 -2.20
N ARG A 151 11.20 8.93 -2.66
CA ARG A 151 12.46 8.36 -2.15
C ARG A 151 13.63 9.32 -2.33
N ILE A 152 13.71 10.03 -3.47
CA ILE A 152 14.76 11.02 -3.70
C ILE A 152 14.61 12.19 -2.71
N ALA A 153 13.41 12.76 -2.56
CA ALA A 153 13.16 13.82 -1.59
C ALA A 153 13.49 13.37 -0.14
N LEU A 154 13.18 12.11 0.20
CA LEU A 154 13.51 11.53 1.50
C LEU A 154 15.02 11.42 1.73
N LYS A 155 15.82 11.09 0.70
CA LYS A 155 17.29 11.08 0.78
C LYS A 155 17.87 12.47 1.06
N HIS A 156 17.20 13.53 0.61
CA HIS A 156 17.54 14.92 0.94
C HIS A 156 17.00 15.38 2.32
N GLN A 157 16.52 14.43 3.14
CA GLN A 157 15.96 14.65 4.46
C GLN A 157 14.73 15.57 4.49
N ASP A 158 13.92 15.52 3.44
CA ASP A 158 12.60 16.15 3.45
C ASP A 158 11.58 15.23 4.13
N TYR A 159 11.19 15.56 5.36
CA TYR A 159 10.26 14.74 6.14
C TYR A 159 8.91 14.57 5.43
N ARG A 160 8.51 15.54 4.57
CA ARG A 160 7.23 15.53 3.88
C ARG A 160 7.15 14.36 2.90
N ALA A 161 8.30 13.87 2.43
CA ALA A 161 8.38 12.68 1.59
C ALA A 161 8.09 11.40 2.37
N ALA A 162 8.65 11.26 3.58
CA ALA A 162 8.31 10.14 4.46
C ALA A 162 6.82 10.14 4.81
N ARG A 163 6.25 11.32 5.08
CA ARG A 163 4.82 11.47 5.32
C ARG A 163 3.99 11.07 4.10
N LEU A 164 4.32 11.60 2.92
CA LEU A 164 3.63 11.27 1.67
C LEU A 164 3.61 9.75 1.42
N LEU A 165 4.76 9.09 1.55
CA LEU A 165 4.85 7.63 1.41
C LEU A 165 4.02 6.88 2.45
N GLY A 166 4.05 7.34 3.71
CA GLY A 166 3.27 6.74 4.79
C GLY A 166 1.77 6.83 4.54
N GLU A 167 1.27 8.00 4.13
CA GLU A 167 -0.16 8.17 3.82
C GLU A 167 -0.56 7.41 2.55
N MET A 168 0.26 7.43 1.51
CA MET A 168 0.04 6.63 0.29
C MET A 168 -0.09 5.14 0.60
N LEU A 169 0.80 4.58 1.42
CA LEU A 169 0.74 3.17 1.84
C LEU A 169 -0.47 2.86 2.72
N ALA A 170 -0.84 3.79 3.61
CA ALA A 170 -1.94 3.60 4.55
C ALA A 170 -3.28 3.42 3.82
N PHE A 171 -3.55 4.23 2.79
CA PHE A 171 -4.79 4.14 2.03
C PHE A 171 -4.71 3.25 0.78
N ALA A 172 -3.51 2.99 0.26
CA ALA A 172 -3.28 2.07 -0.85
C ALA A 172 -2.25 0.99 -0.47
N PRO A 173 -2.64 -0.05 0.32
CA PRO A 173 -1.73 -1.07 0.81
C PRO A 173 -0.95 -1.82 -0.29
N ALA A 174 -1.57 -2.01 -1.46
CA ALA A 174 -0.93 -2.65 -2.61
C ALA A 174 0.28 -1.87 -3.16
N LEU A 175 0.46 -0.60 -2.78
CA LEU A 175 1.67 0.18 -3.07
C LEU A 175 2.91 -0.33 -2.31
N ALA A 176 2.73 -1.19 -1.29
CA ALA A 176 3.84 -1.77 -0.54
C ALA A 176 4.82 -2.52 -1.44
N SER A 177 4.35 -3.17 -2.51
CA SER A 177 5.22 -3.78 -3.52
C SER A 177 6.18 -2.73 -4.11
N ASP A 178 5.69 -1.62 -4.66
CA ASP A 178 6.54 -0.55 -5.21
C ASP A 178 7.50 0.08 -4.18
N VAL A 179 7.02 0.26 -2.93
CA VAL A 179 7.77 0.92 -1.85
C VAL A 179 8.81 0.02 -1.20
N LEU A 180 8.66 -1.30 -1.26
CA LEU A 180 9.53 -2.23 -0.54
C LEU A 180 10.33 -3.16 -1.46
N GLN A 181 9.90 -3.39 -2.71
CA GLN A 181 10.46 -4.42 -3.60
C GLN A 181 11.99 -4.47 -3.57
N ASN A 182 12.65 -3.32 -3.79
CA ASN A 182 14.11 -3.25 -3.86
C ASN A 182 14.77 -3.58 -2.52
N ASP A 183 14.26 -3.01 -1.42
CA ASP A 183 14.82 -3.18 -0.09
C ASP A 183 14.64 -4.62 0.39
N VAL A 184 13.45 -5.20 0.15
CA VAL A 184 13.09 -6.58 0.47
C VAL A 184 13.92 -7.57 -0.36
N GLN A 185 14.15 -7.29 -1.64
CA GLN A 185 14.98 -8.14 -2.50
C GLN A 185 16.43 -8.21 -1.98
N ILE A 186 17.01 -7.06 -1.61
CA ILE A 186 18.37 -6.99 -1.06
C ILE A 186 18.45 -7.73 0.28
N ALA A 187 17.48 -7.49 1.17
CA ALA A 187 17.39 -8.15 2.46
C ALA A 187 17.27 -9.68 2.32
N ALA A 188 16.37 -10.16 1.45
CA ALA A 188 16.21 -11.58 1.18
C ALA A 188 17.47 -12.23 0.61
N GLN A 189 18.16 -11.55 -0.32
CA GLN A 189 19.44 -12.05 -0.86
C GLN A 189 20.52 -12.16 0.22
N ASN A 190 20.59 -11.20 1.14
CA ASN A 190 21.52 -11.27 2.26
C ASN A 190 21.15 -12.39 3.22
N TRP A 191 19.85 -12.58 3.50
CA TRP A 191 19.33 -13.64 4.35
C TRP A 191 19.67 -15.04 3.81
N VAL A 192 19.53 -15.26 2.51
CA VAL A 192 19.91 -16.53 1.85
C VAL A 192 21.39 -16.86 2.05
N LYS A 193 22.26 -15.85 2.02
CA LYS A 193 23.71 -16.04 2.22
C LYS A 193 24.04 -16.43 3.67
N THR A 194 23.29 -15.91 4.64
CA THR A 194 23.55 -16.17 6.07
C THR A 194 22.90 -17.46 6.56
N HIS A 195 21.86 -17.96 5.89
CA HIS A 195 21.11 -19.18 6.28
C HIS A 195 21.08 -20.26 5.19
N PRO A 196 22.24 -20.76 4.71
CA PRO A 196 22.29 -21.70 3.58
C PRO A 196 21.57 -23.02 3.84
N LYS A 197 21.39 -23.43 5.10
CA LYS A 197 20.66 -24.65 5.47
C LYS A 197 19.15 -24.53 5.27
N LEU A 198 18.57 -23.40 5.69
CA LEU A 198 17.13 -23.15 5.53
C LEU A 198 16.79 -22.72 4.09
N ALA A 199 17.74 -22.07 3.42
CA ALA A 199 17.60 -21.64 2.03
C ALA A 199 17.81 -22.77 1.00
N GLN A 200 17.88 -24.04 1.42
CA GLN A 200 17.96 -25.19 0.49
C GLN A 200 16.76 -25.22 -0.46
N ASN A 201 15.57 -24.82 0.00
CA ASN A 201 14.36 -24.66 -0.80
C ASN A 201 14.26 -23.26 -1.43
N ALA A 202 15.34 -22.77 -2.05
CA ALA A 202 15.44 -21.40 -2.59
C ALA A 202 14.38 -21.06 -3.67
N GLU A 203 13.80 -22.07 -4.32
CA GLU A 203 12.76 -21.89 -5.36
C GLU A 203 11.48 -21.23 -4.83
N GLN A 204 11.16 -21.40 -3.54
CA GLN A 204 9.95 -20.85 -2.94
C GLN A 204 10.11 -19.37 -2.53
N ILE A 205 11.34 -18.88 -2.41
CA ILE A 205 11.64 -17.54 -1.87
C ILE A 205 10.98 -16.42 -2.68
N PRO A 206 11.01 -16.40 -4.03
CA PRO A 206 10.32 -15.37 -4.81
C PRO A 206 8.81 -15.32 -4.55
N GLN A 207 8.17 -16.48 -4.33
CA GLN A 207 6.75 -16.57 -3.99
C GLN A 207 6.49 -16.02 -2.59
N LEU A 208 7.33 -16.36 -1.61
CA LEU A 208 7.21 -15.85 -0.24
C LEU A 208 7.43 -14.33 -0.17
N ILE A 209 8.36 -13.79 -0.95
CA ILE A 209 8.55 -12.34 -1.11
C ILE A 209 7.28 -11.70 -1.66
N THR A 210 6.70 -12.29 -2.71
CA THR A 210 5.46 -11.79 -3.30
C THR A 210 4.32 -11.78 -2.28
N GLN A 211 4.18 -12.86 -1.50
CA GLN A 211 3.18 -12.94 -0.43
C GLN A 211 3.40 -11.88 0.66
N TYR A 212 4.65 -11.67 1.09
CA TYR A 212 5.01 -10.66 2.08
C TYR A 212 4.65 -9.24 1.60
N LEU A 213 4.97 -8.91 0.34
CA LEU A 213 4.73 -7.59 -0.24
C LEU A 213 3.24 -7.27 -0.44
N HIS A 214 2.41 -8.28 -0.70
CA HIS A 214 0.96 -8.11 -0.85
C HIS A 214 0.20 -8.23 0.48
N ASN A 215 0.89 -8.48 1.59
CA ASN A 215 0.25 -8.63 2.88
C ASN A 215 -0.18 -7.26 3.45
N PRO A 216 -1.48 -7.06 3.76
CA PRO A 216 -1.97 -5.77 4.26
C PRO A 216 -1.39 -5.39 5.63
N ILE A 217 -1.04 -6.35 6.49
CA ILE A 217 -0.43 -6.10 7.80
C ILE A 217 0.94 -5.45 7.61
N VAL A 218 1.74 -5.97 6.67
CA VAL A 218 3.05 -5.42 6.32
C VAL A 218 2.89 -4.00 5.78
N ALA A 219 1.93 -3.77 4.89
CA ALA A 219 1.66 -2.44 4.35
C ALA A 219 1.26 -1.43 5.45
N LYS A 220 0.33 -1.77 6.33
CA LYS A 220 -0.09 -0.94 7.49
C LYS A 220 1.10 -0.65 8.42
N PHE A 221 1.94 -1.67 8.69
CA PHE A 221 3.12 -1.53 9.54
C PHE A 221 4.16 -0.57 8.92
N VAL A 222 4.48 -0.76 7.65
CA VAL A 222 5.45 0.09 6.94
C VAL A 222 4.91 1.51 6.79
N ALA A 223 3.60 1.69 6.55
CA ALA A 223 2.97 3.01 6.53
C ALA A 223 3.21 3.76 7.85
N LYS A 224 2.98 3.08 8.99
CA LYS A 224 3.24 3.63 10.33
C LYS A 224 4.72 3.94 10.54
N GLN A 225 5.63 3.07 10.11
CA GLN A 225 7.08 3.33 10.18
C GLN A 225 7.49 4.57 9.37
N LYS A 226 6.94 4.78 8.17
CA LYS A 226 7.23 5.98 7.36
C LYS A 226 6.72 7.26 8.04
N LEU A 227 5.55 7.21 8.69
CA LEU A 227 5.06 8.35 9.47
C LEU A 227 5.90 8.60 10.73
N GLN A 228 6.36 7.54 11.40
CA GLN A 228 7.31 7.67 12.51
C GLN A 228 8.65 8.25 12.04
N GLN A 229 9.13 7.87 10.86
CA GLN A 229 10.31 8.47 10.24
C GLN A 229 10.10 9.97 9.97
N ALA A 230 8.93 10.37 9.47
CA ALA A 230 8.61 11.79 9.31
C ALA A 230 8.65 12.54 10.66
N LYS A 231 8.16 11.91 11.74
CA LYS A 231 8.22 12.47 13.10
C LYS A 231 9.67 12.66 13.56
N THR A 232 10.53 11.64 13.43
CA THR A 232 11.93 11.74 13.89
C THR A 232 12.73 12.77 13.09
N MET A 233 12.33 13.02 11.84
CA MET A 233 12.87 14.07 10.99
C MET A 233 12.33 15.48 11.30
N GLY A 234 11.42 15.62 12.29
CA GLY A 234 10.92 16.90 12.77
C GLY A 234 9.57 17.35 12.21
N SER A 235 8.77 16.45 11.62
CA SER A 235 7.43 16.80 11.16
C SER A 235 6.52 17.24 12.31
N PRO A 236 5.89 18.43 12.24
CA PRO A 236 5.04 18.94 13.32
C PRO A 236 3.66 18.25 13.40
N ILE A 237 3.22 17.63 12.30
CA ILE A 237 1.88 17.03 12.16
C ILE A 237 1.91 15.49 12.19
N ALA A 238 3.09 14.86 12.06
CA ALA A 238 3.20 13.40 11.98
C ALA A 238 2.52 12.67 13.15
N ASP A 239 2.69 13.16 14.38
CA ASP A 239 2.05 12.57 15.56
C ASP A 239 0.53 12.63 15.52
N GLN A 240 -0.03 13.76 15.07
CA GLN A 240 -1.47 13.89 14.88
C GLN A 240 -1.98 12.96 13.79
N ARG A 241 -1.24 12.80 12.68
CA ARG A 241 -1.62 11.89 11.59
C ARG A 241 -1.56 10.43 12.01
N ILE A 242 -0.52 10.00 12.73
CA ILE A 242 -0.43 8.63 13.26
C ILE A 242 -1.65 8.34 14.15
N ARG A 243 -1.98 9.24 15.08
CA ARG A 243 -3.17 9.07 15.95
C ARG A 243 -4.46 9.04 15.13
N GLY A 244 -4.66 10.02 14.24
CA GLY A 244 -5.86 10.14 13.42
C GLY A 244 -6.11 8.89 12.57
N LEU A 245 -5.09 8.43 11.85
CA LEU A 245 -5.16 7.25 10.99
C LEU A 245 -5.34 5.95 11.79
N SER A 246 -4.76 5.85 12.99
CA SER A 246 -4.98 4.70 13.88
C SER A 246 -6.40 4.68 14.45
N MET A 247 -6.97 5.84 14.80
CA MET A 247 -8.34 5.93 15.33
C MET A 247 -9.41 5.51 14.31
N ILE A 248 -9.18 5.78 13.02
CA ILE A 248 -10.09 5.37 11.94
C ILE A 248 -9.81 3.95 11.42
N GLY A 249 -8.87 3.21 12.02
CA GLY A 249 -8.53 1.83 11.64
C GLY A 249 -7.70 1.68 10.36
N VAL A 250 -7.26 2.78 9.76
CA VAL A 250 -6.42 2.75 8.53
C VAL A 250 -5.00 2.29 8.85
N LEU A 251 -4.45 2.69 10.01
CA LEU A 251 -3.19 2.15 10.54
C LEU A 251 -3.45 1.16 11.67
N SER A 252 -2.55 0.19 11.84
CA SER A 252 -2.61 -0.70 13.00
C SER A 252 -2.37 0.08 14.30
N SER A 253 -3.24 -0.11 15.29
CA SER A 253 -3.03 0.44 16.62
C SER A 253 -1.89 -0.30 17.34
N SER A 254 -1.87 -1.62 17.18
CA SER A 254 -0.92 -2.56 17.78
C SER A 254 0.31 -2.81 16.90
N GLN A 255 1.35 -3.38 17.52
CA GLN A 255 2.54 -3.85 16.83
C GLN A 255 2.24 -5.25 16.24
N PRO A 256 2.52 -5.47 14.94
CA PRO A 256 2.26 -6.77 14.33
C PRO A 256 3.24 -7.83 14.86
N ALA A 257 2.87 -9.10 14.66
CA ALA A 257 3.72 -10.24 15.00
C ALA A 257 5.10 -10.12 14.34
N ARG A 258 6.13 -10.68 14.98
CA ARG A 258 7.53 -10.55 14.57
C ARG A 258 7.76 -10.92 13.10
N GLN A 259 7.06 -11.93 12.60
CA GLN A 259 7.13 -12.37 11.20
C GLN A 259 6.77 -11.28 10.18
N TYR A 260 5.94 -10.30 10.52
CA TYR A 260 5.53 -9.21 9.62
C TYR A 260 6.39 -7.95 9.76
N GLN A 261 7.33 -7.95 10.71
CA GLN A 261 8.17 -6.78 10.98
C GLN A 261 9.34 -6.67 9.99
N SER A 262 9.79 -7.80 9.43
CA SER A 262 10.81 -7.82 8.39
C SER A 262 10.71 -9.07 7.51
N ILE A 263 11.27 -9.02 6.30
CA ILE A 263 11.28 -10.15 5.38
C ILE A 263 12.11 -11.32 5.94
N GLU A 264 13.17 -11.04 6.68
CA GLU A 264 14.01 -12.07 7.30
C GLU A 264 13.22 -12.89 8.31
N ASN A 265 12.48 -12.24 9.21
CA ASN A 265 11.62 -12.93 10.17
C ASN A 265 10.50 -13.71 9.46
N TRP A 266 9.96 -13.16 8.36
CA TRP A 266 8.96 -13.84 7.53
C TRP A 266 9.54 -15.13 6.93
N LEU A 267 10.69 -15.04 6.27
CA LEU A 267 11.36 -16.18 5.62
C LEU A 267 11.78 -17.24 6.64
N GLU A 268 12.32 -16.84 7.79
CA GLU A 268 12.66 -17.76 8.88
C GLU A 268 11.43 -18.52 9.36
N ASN A 269 10.33 -17.82 9.61
CA ASN A 269 9.11 -18.47 10.08
C ASN A 269 8.53 -19.45 9.04
N GLN A 270 8.44 -19.03 7.77
CA GLN A 270 7.86 -19.84 6.70
C GLN A 270 8.73 -21.05 6.34
N LEU A 271 10.07 -20.88 6.31
CA LEU A 271 10.98 -21.95 5.92
C LEU A 271 11.34 -22.86 7.10
N ALA A 272 11.35 -22.38 8.35
CA ALA A 272 11.56 -23.24 9.51
C ALA A 272 10.38 -24.19 9.75
N ALA A 273 9.13 -23.73 9.53
CA ALA A 273 7.95 -24.57 9.60
C ALA A 273 8.01 -25.76 8.62
N ALA A 274 8.63 -25.57 7.45
CA ALA A 274 8.82 -26.62 6.46
C ALA A 274 9.86 -27.69 6.85
N HIS A 275 10.69 -27.46 7.88
CA HIS A 275 11.78 -28.35 8.30
C HIS A 275 11.48 -29.16 9.58
N MET A 276 10.26 -29.06 10.16
CA MET A 276 9.84 -29.94 11.24
C MET A 276 9.59 -31.36 10.68
N PRO A 277 10.37 -32.39 11.08
CA PRO A 277 10.09 -33.76 10.66
C PRO A 277 8.75 -34.17 11.27
N ILE A 278 7.83 -34.69 10.45
CA ILE A 278 6.68 -35.43 10.96
C ILE A 278 7.24 -36.75 11.47
N GLU A 279 7.55 -36.86 12.76
CA GLU A 279 7.65 -38.16 13.41
C GLU A 279 6.23 -38.73 13.48
N SER A 280 5.93 -39.66 12.56
CA SER A 280 4.72 -40.46 12.59
C SER A 280 4.86 -41.49 13.72
N ASP A 281 4.51 -41.07 14.95
CA ASP A 281 4.27 -42.01 16.05
C ASP A 281 2.75 -42.13 16.22
N ASP A 282 2.26 -43.36 16.03
CA ASP A 282 0.91 -43.76 15.60
C ASP A 282 -0.27 -43.47 16.55
N ASP A 283 -0.12 -42.66 17.61
CA ASP A 283 -1.22 -42.41 18.56
C ASP A 283 -1.44 -40.93 18.94
N MET A 284 -0.82 -40.00 18.22
CA MET A 284 -1.06 -38.58 18.44
C MET A 284 -1.68 -37.93 17.20
N MET A 285 -2.94 -37.51 17.31
CA MET A 285 -3.57 -36.57 16.37
C MET A 285 -2.81 -35.23 16.43
N ILE A 286 -1.67 -35.16 15.76
CA ILE A 286 -0.99 -33.89 15.48
C ILE A 286 -1.83 -33.22 14.40
N LEU A 287 -2.57 -32.17 14.78
CA LEU A 287 -3.24 -31.33 13.80
C LEU A 287 -2.21 -30.88 12.75
N PRO A 288 -2.47 -31.06 11.45
CA PRO A 288 -1.59 -30.54 10.43
C PRO A 288 -1.41 -29.03 10.61
N GLU A 289 -0.18 -28.54 10.74
CA GLU A 289 0.13 -27.11 10.75
C GLU A 289 0.03 -26.52 9.33
N HIS A 290 -1.15 -26.66 8.74
CA HIS A 290 -1.78 -25.60 7.96
C HIS A 290 -2.85 -24.99 8.86
N MET A 291 -2.49 -24.79 10.14
CA MET A 291 -3.28 -23.95 11.02
C MET A 291 -3.31 -22.60 10.29
N PRO A 292 -4.50 -22.15 9.83
CA PRO A 292 -4.59 -20.86 9.18
C PRO A 292 -3.93 -19.86 10.11
N LEU A 293 -3.06 -19.02 9.55
CA LEU A 293 -2.48 -17.86 10.22
C LEU A 293 -3.46 -17.42 11.29
N MET A 294 -3.11 -17.55 12.58
CA MET A 294 -3.94 -16.96 13.63
C MET A 294 -4.06 -15.52 13.21
N VAL A 295 -5.25 -15.17 12.70
CA VAL A 295 -5.57 -13.83 12.26
C VAL A 295 -5.25 -13.01 13.49
N GLN A 296 -4.17 -12.23 13.43
CA GLN A 296 -4.06 -11.16 14.40
C GLN A 296 -5.37 -10.42 14.22
N GLU A 297 -6.17 -10.32 15.30
CA GLU A 297 -7.35 -9.49 15.29
C GLU A 297 -6.87 -8.10 14.91
N ASP A 298 -6.92 -7.80 13.61
CA ASP A 298 -6.84 -6.45 13.14
C ASP A 298 -7.99 -5.74 13.85
N ASP A 299 -7.75 -4.51 14.30
CA ASP A 299 -8.81 -3.62 14.79
C ASP A 299 -9.80 -3.23 13.67
N ASP A 300 -10.03 -4.11 12.69
CA ASP A 300 -11.08 -4.05 11.68
C ASP A 300 -12.47 -4.16 12.32
N VAL A 301 -12.55 -4.55 13.61
CA VAL A 301 -13.79 -4.45 14.38
C VAL A 301 -14.09 -2.97 14.65
N PRO A 302 -15.16 -2.41 14.07
CA PRO A 302 -15.50 -1.00 14.28
C PRO A 302 -15.64 -0.71 15.77
N VAL A 303 -15.30 0.51 16.21
CA VAL A 303 -15.36 0.90 17.64
C VAL A 303 -16.75 0.63 18.26
N TRP A 304 -17.82 0.74 17.48
CA TRP A 304 -19.18 0.42 17.92
C TRP A 304 -19.37 -1.06 18.28
N HIS A 305 -18.59 -1.97 17.70
CA HIS A 305 -18.68 -3.41 17.97
C HIS A 305 -18.13 -3.75 19.36
N LYS A 306 -16.98 -3.18 19.72
CA LYS A 306 -16.43 -3.29 21.09
C LYS A 306 -17.39 -2.67 22.11
N ALA A 307 -17.99 -1.52 21.79
CA ALA A 307 -19.01 -0.89 22.63
C ALA A 307 -20.31 -1.71 22.74
N ALA A 308 -20.73 -2.37 21.66
CA ALA A 308 -21.92 -3.23 21.64
C ALA A 308 -21.72 -4.51 22.46
N ILE A 309 -20.53 -5.10 22.43
CA ILE A 309 -20.17 -6.26 23.26
C ILE A 309 -20.24 -5.88 24.75
N VAL A 310 -19.61 -4.76 25.13
CA VAL A 310 -19.66 -4.26 26.51
C VAL A 310 -21.09 -3.91 26.94
N GLY A 311 -21.86 -3.26 26.06
CA GLY A 311 -23.28 -2.97 26.30
C GLY A 311 -24.14 -4.23 26.47
N GLY A 312 -23.86 -5.27 25.69
CA GLY A 312 -24.52 -6.57 25.79
C GLY A 312 -24.24 -7.29 27.12
N PHE A 313 -23.00 -7.23 27.61
CA PHE A 313 -22.63 -7.77 28.92
C PHE A 313 -23.29 -7.01 30.08
N LEU A 314 -23.42 -5.68 29.99
CA LEU A 314 -24.10 -4.88 31.01
C LEU A 314 -25.61 -5.14 31.06
N LEU A 315 -26.26 -5.23 29.89
CA LEU A 315 -27.70 -5.53 29.81
C LEU A 315 -28.04 -6.94 30.29
N SER A 316 -27.25 -7.94 29.91
CA SER A 316 -27.43 -9.32 30.40
C SER A 316 -27.19 -9.41 31.91
N GLY A 317 -26.14 -8.75 32.43
CA GLY A 317 -25.89 -8.65 33.87
C GLY A 317 -27.04 -8.01 34.65
N ALA A 318 -27.60 -6.91 34.13
CA ALA A 318 -28.76 -6.23 34.72
C ALA A 318 -30.03 -7.11 34.70
N MET A 319 -30.24 -7.86 33.62
CA MET A 319 -31.37 -8.78 33.50
C MET A 319 -31.26 -9.96 34.47
N ILE A 320 -30.05 -10.51 34.65
CA ILE A 320 -29.78 -11.58 35.62
C ILE A 320 -29.99 -11.09 37.05
N THR A 321 -29.49 -9.90 37.39
CA THR A 321 -29.71 -9.32 38.74
C THR A 321 -31.18 -9.05 39.02
N LEU A 322 -31.94 -8.55 38.05
CA LEU A 322 -33.39 -8.38 38.20
C LEU A 322 -34.13 -9.71 38.38
N LEU A 323 -33.71 -10.78 37.69
CA LEU A 323 -34.27 -12.11 37.88
C LEU A 323 -33.95 -12.68 39.27
N ILE A 324 -32.74 -12.47 39.77
CA ILE A 324 -32.33 -12.88 41.13
C ILE A 324 -33.15 -12.12 42.19
N ILE A 325 -33.30 -10.81 42.05
CA ILE A 325 -34.13 -9.99 42.96
C ILE A 325 -35.58 -10.48 42.94
N ARG A 326 -36.14 -10.76 41.75
CA ARG A 326 -37.51 -11.27 41.60
C ARG A 326 -37.70 -12.67 42.20
N PHE A 327 -36.64 -13.48 42.26
CA PHE A 327 -36.66 -14.80 42.89
C PHE A 327 -36.53 -14.72 44.42
N LEU A 328 -35.79 -13.73 44.94
CA LEU A 328 -35.62 -13.51 46.39
C LEU A 328 -36.80 -12.79 47.06
N VAL A 329 -37.66 -12.11 46.30
CA VAL A 329 -38.86 -11.41 46.78
C VAL A 329 -40.13 -12.29 46.73
N LYS A 330 -39.99 -13.56 46.35
CA LYS A 330 -41.06 -14.57 46.36
C LYS A 330 -40.90 -15.53 47.52
#